data_AF-A0A7C5X5D4-F1
#
_entry.id   AF-A0A7C5X5D4-F1
#
_cell.length_a   1.000
_cell.length_b   1.000
_cell.length_c   1.000
_cell.angle_alpha   90.00
_cell.angle_beta   90.00
_cell.angle_gamma   90.00
#
_symmetry.space_group_name_H-M   'P 1'
#
loop_
_entity.id
_entity.type
_entity.pdbx_description
1 polymer ?
#
loop_
_entity_poly.entity_id
_entity_poly.type
_entity_poly.pdbx_seq_one_letter_code
_entity_poly.pdbx_strand_id
1 'polypeptide(L)'
;MMCVDKELLVKFYGDASLLSLRTLLHYRALSVFGKPFDRFLLEEPWRVYEVLERALGRHNAELFLRMLSEWLRRNGCNTSLDELRRRLSDRSLWR
;
A
#
# COMPACT_ATOMS: atom_id res chain seq x y z
N MET A 1 0.58 18.73 -5.69
CA MET A 1 1.21 17.53 -6.27
C MET A 1 0.86 16.37 -5.34
N MET A 2 0.23 15.31 -5.85
CA MET A 2 -0.20 14.19 -5.00
C MET A 2 0.98 13.25 -4.74
N CYS A 3 1.28 12.97 -3.46
CA CYS A 3 2.38 12.08 -3.11
C CYS A 3 2.10 10.60 -3.36
N VAL A 4 0.84 10.21 -3.60
CA VAL A 4 0.48 8.81 -3.82
C VAL A 4 -0.56 8.72 -4.93
N ASP A 5 -0.21 7.99 -5.96
CA ASP A 5 -1.07 7.54 -7.04
C ASP A 5 -0.82 6.05 -7.32
N LYS A 6 -1.51 5.52 -8.34
CA LYS A 6 -1.46 4.11 -8.69
C LYS A 6 -0.07 3.70 -9.20
N GLU A 7 0.55 4.51 -10.04
CA GLU A 7 1.87 4.21 -10.60
C GLU A 7 2.93 4.15 -9.49
N LEU A 8 2.83 5.05 -8.52
CA LEU A 8 3.74 5.08 -7.39
C LEU A 8 3.60 3.85 -6.50
N LEU A 9 2.36 3.44 -6.18
CA LEU A 9 2.13 2.22 -5.41
C LEU A 9 2.69 0.99 -6.13
N VAL A 10 2.49 0.90 -7.44
CA VAL A 10 3.08 -0.18 -8.25
C VAL A 10 4.60 -0.14 -8.23
N LYS A 11 5.22 1.04 -8.31
CA LYS A 11 6.69 1.20 -8.21
C LYS A 11 7.21 0.78 -6.84
N PHE A 12 6.56 1.22 -5.76
CA PHE A 12 6.93 0.85 -4.39
C PHE A 12 6.84 -0.67 -4.22
N TYR A 13 5.67 -1.28 -4.43
CA TYR A 13 5.50 -2.73 -4.26
C TYR A 13 6.21 -3.57 -5.32
N GLY A 14 6.65 -2.98 -6.43
CA GLY A 14 7.46 -3.60 -7.47
C GLY A 14 8.97 -3.57 -7.21
N ASP A 15 9.43 -2.83 -6.19
CA ASP A 15 10.84 -2.74 -5.82
C ASP A 15 11.38 -4.13 -5.45
N ALA A 16 12.53 -4.51 -6.03
CA ALA A 16 13.14 -5.82 -5.82
C ALA A 16 13.48 -6.09 -4.35
N SER A 17 13.77 -5.05 -3.58
CA SER A 17 14.02 -5.17 -2.13
C SER A 17 12.78 -5.62 -1.33
N LEU A 18 11.59 -5.47 -1.91
CA LEU A 18 10.32 -5.88 -1.30
C LEU A 18 9.78 -7.20 -1.82
N LEU A 19 10.52 -7.94 -2.67
CA LEU A 19 10.02 -9.15 -3.33
C LEU A 19 9.46 -10.18 -2.33
N SER A 20 10.19 -10.49 -1.26
CA SER A 20 9.72 -11.44 -0.24
C SER A 20 8.45 -10.96 0.48
N LEU A 21 8.36 -9.65 0.75
CA LEU A 21 7.20 -9.03 1.40
C LEU A 21 5.98 -8.98 0.47
N ARG A 22 6.20 -8.72 -0.83
CA ARG A 22 5.16 -8.77 -1.86
C ARG A 22 4.62 -10.20 -2.01
N THR A 23 5.48 -11.21 -2.01
CA THR A 23 5.06 -12.62 -2.05
C THR A 23 4.23 -12.98 -0.80
N LEU A 24 4.67 -12.56 0.39
CA LEU A 24 3.89 -12.73 1.62
C LEU A 24 2.51 -12.06 1.50
N LEU A 25 2.47 -10.79 1.07
CA LEU A 25 1.23 -10.04 0.87
C LEU A 25 0.31 -10.71 -0.14
N HIS A 26 0.86 -11.24 -1.24
CA HIS A 26 0.10 -11.93 -2.26
C HIS A 26 -0.68 -13.11 -1.67
N TYR A 27 0.00 -14.02 -0.96
CA TYR A 27 -0.66 -15.20 -0.37
C TYR A 27 -1.60 -14.84 0.79
N ARG A 28 -1.24 -13.84 1.60
CA ARG A 28 -2.11 -13.36 2.69
C ARG A 28 -3.39 -12.72 2.15
N ALA A 29 -3.28 -11.89 1.10
CA ALA A 29 -4.44 -11.29 0.44
C ALA A 29 -5.31 -12.35 -0.23
N LEU A 30 -4.72 -13.33 -0.92
CA LEU A 30 -5.47 -14.48 -1.47
C LEU A 30 -6.25 -15.21 -0.39
N SER A 31 -5.62 -15.52 0.75
CA SER A 31 -6.28 -16.24 1.85
C SER A 31 -7.44 -15.46 2.48
N VAL A 32 -7.35 -14.13 2.57
CA VAL A 32 -8.37 -13.30 3.26
C VAL A 32 -9.46 -12.79 2.32
N PHE A 33 -9.10 -12.51 1.06
CA PHE A 33 -9.98 -11.82 0.11
C PHE A 33 -10.26 -12.61 -1.17
N GLY A 34 -9.62 -13.76 -1.38
CA GLY A 34 -9.77 -14.59 -2.58
C GLY A 34 -9.16 -13.97 -3.86
N LYS A 35 -8.39 -12.88 -3.74
CA LYS A 35 -7.73 -12.21 -4.87
C LYS A 35 -6.35 -11.66 -4.49
N PRO A 36 -5.41 -11.56 -5.45
CA PRO A 36 -4.03 -11.17 -5.16
C PRO A 36 -3.94 -9.70 -4.75
N PHE A 37 -2.94 -9.37 -3.92
CA PHE A 37 -2.70 -8.01 -3.43
C PHE A 37 -2.56 -6.98 -4.57
N ASP A 38 -1.86 -7.34 -5.65
CA ASP A 38 -1.64 -6.47 -6.82
C ASP A 38 -2.94 -6.01 -7.47
N ARG A 39 -4.02 -6.80 -7.38
CA ARG A 39 -5.33 -6.40 -7.90
C ARG A 39 -5.87 -5.16 -7.17
N PHE A 40 -5.66 -5.06 -5.86
CA PHE A 40 -6.04 -3.88 -5.10
C PHE A 40 -5.19 -2.67 -5.45
N LEU A 41 -3.89 -2.84 -5.69
CA LEU A 41 -3.03 -1.73 -6.14
C LEU A 41 -3.53 -1.13 -7.46
N LEU A 42 -4.04 -1.98 -8.36
CA LEU A 42 -4.43 -1.57 -9.70
C LEU A 42 -5.89 -1.12 -9.82
N GLU A 43 -6.81 -1.76 -9.11
CA GLU A 43 -8.27 -1.57 -9.28
C GLU A 43 -8.90 -0.82 -8.10
N GLU A 44 -8.40 -1.01 -6.88
CA GLU A 44 -9.01 -0.50 -5.64
C GLU A 44 -7.96 0.09 -4.69
N PRO A 45 -7.13 1.06 -5.12
CA PRO A 45 -6.01 1.54 -4.31
C PRO A 45 -6.43 2.23 -3.00
N TRP A 46 -7.67 2.72 -2.93
CA TRP A 46 -8.30 3.22 -1.70
C TRP A 46 -8.65 2.14 -0.67
N ARG A 47 -8.38 0.86 -0.96
CA ARG A 47 -8.56 -0.25 -0.02
C ARG A 47 -7.25 -0.84 0.46
N VAL A 48 -6.11 -0.33 0.01
CA VAL A 48 -4.81 -0.92 0.32
C VAL A 48 -4.58 -1.00 1.82
N TYR A 49 -4.95 0.04 2.59
CA TYR A 49 -4.80 -0.01 4.05
C TYR A 49 -5.69 -1.07 4.69
N GLU A 50 -6.97 -1.17 4.28
CA GLU A 50 -7.89 -2.23 4.73
C GLU A 50 -7.31 -3.63 4.46
N VAL A 51 -6.74 -3.83 3.27
CA VAL A 51 -6.15 -5.11 2.86
C VAL A 51 -4.93 -5.44 3.71
N LEU A 52 -4.03 -4.47 3.92
CA LEU A 52 -2.87 -4.65 4.78
C LEU A 52 -3.29 -5.00 6.22
N GLU A 53 -4.26 -4.27 6.78
CA GLU A 53 -4.73 -4.47 8.14
C GLU A 53 -5.36 -5.85 8.32
N ARG A 54 -6.23 -6.28 7.41
CA ARG A 54 -6.90 -7.58 7.51
C ARG A 54 -6.00 -8.76 7.16
N ALA A 55 -5.02 -8.58 6.28
CA ALA A 55 -4.11 -9.64 5.84
C ALA A 55 -2.94 -9.87 6.81
N LEU A 56 -2.46 -8.80 7.46
CA LEU A 56 -1.24 -8.85 8.28
C LEU A 56 -1.43 -8.39 9.72
N GLY A 57 -2.57 -7.81 10.07
CA GLY A 57 -2.81 -7.14 11.34
C GLY A 57 -2.36 -5.67 11.34
N ARG A 58 -3.00 -4.87 12.20
CA ARG A 58 -2.79 -3.41 12.28
C ARG A 58 -1.33 -2.99 12.47
N HIS A 59 -0.57 -3.68 13.32
CA HIS A 59 0.83 -3.36 13.56
C HIS A 59 1.67 -3.44 12.27
N ASN A 60 1.48 -4.51 11.49
CA ASN A 60 2.20 -4.70 10.24
C ASN A 60 1.70 -3.73 9.15
N ALA A 61 0.41 -3.41 9.11
CA ALA A 61 -0.10 -2.40 8.20
C ALA A 61 0.57 -1.03 8.42
N GLU A 62 0.73 -0.61 9.68
CA GLU A 62 1.44 0.63 10.02
C GLU A 62 2.93 0.58 9.65
N LEU A 63 3.58 -0.59 9.75
CA LEU A 63 4.95 -0.76 9.27
C LEU A 63 5.05 -0.53 7.75
N PHE A 64 4.13 -1.09 6.96
CA PHE A 64 4.07 -0.84 5.52
C PHE A 64 3.86 0.64 5.19
N LEU A 65 3.00 1.36 5.94
CA LEU A 65 2.84 2.80 5.77
C LEU A 65 4.14 3.57 6.06
N ARG A 66 4.90 3.17 7.09
CA ARG A 66 6.21 3.77 7.40
C ARG A 66 7.23 3.51 6.30
N MET A 67 7.28 2.30 5.77
CA MET A 67 8.14 1.94 4.65
C MET A 67 7.80 2.76 3.40
N LEU A 68 6.51 2.89 3.09
CA LEU A 68 6.04 3.73 1.97
C LEU A 68 6.38 5.21 2.20
N SER A 69 6.15 5.74 3.41
CA SER A 69 6.48 7.12 3.76
C SER A 69 7.98 7.42 3.60
N GLU A 70 8.84 6.50 4.02
CA GLU A 70 10.29 6.65 3.89
C GLU A 70 10.73 6.54 2.42
N TRP A 71 10.14 5.60 1.66
CA TRP A 71 10.38 5.49 0.23
C TRP A 71 9.96 6.77 -0.52
N LEU A 72 8.80 7.33 -0.19
CA LEU A 72 8.31 8.60 -0.75
C LEU A 72 9.25 9.75 -0.45
N ARG A 73 9.72 9.85 0.80
CA ARG A 73 10.65 10.88 1.24
C ARG A 73 11.95 10.84 0.44
N ARG A 74 12.49 9.64 0.18
CA ARG A 74 13.68 9.44 -0.66
C ARG A 74 13.45 9.80 -2.13
N ASN A 75 12.19 9.77 -2.59
CA ASN A 75 11.78 10.14 -3.94
C ASN A 75 11.23 11.58 -4.03
N GLY A 76 11.53 12.43 -3.04
CA GLY A 76 11.21 13.86 -3.08
C GLY A 76 9.76 14.22 -2.70
N CYS A 77 8.99 13.28 -2.15
CA CYS A 77 7.64 13.56 -1.64
C CYS A 77 7.55 13.35 -0.14
N ASN A 78 7.14 14.39 0.58
CA ASN A 78 6.93 14.31 2.03
C ASN A 78 5.44 14.21 2.34
N THR A 79 5.03 13.18 3.06
CA THR A 79 3.64 12.96 3.48
C THR A 79 3.60 12.33 4.86
N SER A 80 2.54 12.61 5.63
CA SER A 80 2.38 12.03 6.97
C SER A 80 1.78 10.63 6.90
N LEU A 81 1.97 9.83 7.96
CA LEU A 81 1.33 8.52 8.07
C LEU A 81 -0.20 8.63 8.08
N ASP A 82 -0.75 9.70 8.67
CA ASP A 82 -2.20 9.93 8.70
C ASP A 82 -2.74 10.24 7.31
N GLU A 83 -2.01 11.03 6.52
CA GLU A 83 -2.39 11.32 5.13
C GLU A 83 -2.29 10.05 4.27
N LEU A 84 -1.24 9.24 4.45
CA LEU A 84 -1.14 7.93 3.79
C LEU A 84 -2.29 7.01 4.16
N ARG A 85 -2.63 6.91 5.45
CA ARG A 85 -3.74 6.08 5.92
C ARG A 85 -5.05 6.53 5.30
N ARG A 86 -5.33 7.84 5.33
CA ARG A 86 -6.54 8.43 4.74
C ARG A 86 -6.59 8.15 3.24
N ARG A 87 -5.51 8.44 2.52
CA ARG A 87 -5.38 8.19 1.08
C ARG A 87 -5.66 6.74 0.74
N LEU A 88 -5.09 5.79 1.47
CA LEU A 88 -5.22 4.36 1.22
C LEU A 88 -6.50 3.73 1.81
N SER A 89 -7.43 4.56 2.31
CA SER A 89 -8.72 4.15 2.90
C SER A 89 -9.94 4.88 2.31
N ASP A 90 -9.76 5.96 1.54
CA ASP A 90 -10.84 6.83 1.08
C ASP A 90 -10.90 6.88 -0.46
N ARG A 91 -11.96 6.31 -1.03
CA ARG A 91 -12.19 6.26 -2.48
C ARG A 91 -12.29 7.65 -3.11
N SER A 92 -12.86 8.63 -2.40
CA SER A 92 -13.09 9.98 -2.94
C SER A 92 -11.80 10.72 -3.29
N LEU A 93 -10.68 10.29 -2.70
CA LEU A 93 -9.37 10.84 -2.97
C LEU A 93 -8.80 10.33 -4.30
N TRP A 94 -9.27 9.19 -4.81
CA TRP A 94 -8.80 8.58 -6.06
C TRP A 94 -9.73 8.98 -7.21
N ARG A 95 -9.17 9.70 -8.19
CA ARG A 95 -9.85 10.08 -9.44
C ARG A 95 -9.43 9.15 -10.56
#